data_AF-A0A2E3SLT4-F1
#
_entry.id   AF-A0A2E3SLT4-F1
#
_cell.length_a   1.000
_cell.length_b   1.000
_cell.length_c   1.000
_cell.angle_alpha   90.00
_cell.angle_beta   90.00
_cell.angle_gamma   90.00
#
_symmetry.space_group_name_H-M   'P 1'
#
loop_
_entity.id
_entity.type
_entity.pdbx_description
1 polymer ?
#
loop_
_entity_poly.entity_id
_entity_poly.type
_entity_poly.pdbx_seq_one_letter_code
_entity_poly.pdbx_strand_id
1 'polypeptide(L)'
;MKEVVILIPDVDFEQNVEIDVRINGRKKTLQYRVELLDWEGNDVPPKDKVQVLKHVIDKYDKDWELVEIGAPTDENIPLMFRKKSE
;
A
#
# COMPACT_ATOMS: atom_id res chain seq x y z
N MET A 1 -1.27 -9.78 21.24
CA MET A 1 -1.54 -10.17 19.84
C MET A 1 -0.44 -11.16 19.43
N LYS A 2 -0.72 -12.18 18.60
CA LYS A 2 0.35 -13.05 18.06
C LYS A 2 0.50 -12.68 16.59
N GLU A 3 1.65 -12.13 16.23
CA GLU A 3 1.92 -11.66 14.87
C GLU A 3 3.23 -12.26 14.33
N VAL A 4 3.27 -12.44 13.01
CA VAL A 4 4.48 -12.79 12.26
C VAL A 4 4.81 -11.57 11.42
N VAL A 5 5.92 -10.91 11.72
CA VAL A 5 6.38 -9.71 11.02
C VAL A 5 7.32 -10.14 9.90
N ILE A 6 7.02 -9.72 8.68
CA ILE A 6 7.86 -9.94 7.50
C ILE A 6 8.36 -8.56 7.08
N LEU A 7 9.66 -8.33 7.20
CA LEU A 7 10.29 -7.11 6.71
C LEU A 7 10.46 -7.25 5.20
N ILE A 8 9.78 -6.38 4.46
CA ILE A 8 9.93 -6.23 3.02
C ILE A 8 11.02 -5.16 2.82
N PRO A 9 12.07 -5.42 2.03
CA PRO A 9 13.14 -4.45 1.84
C PRO A 9 12.60 -3.16 1.20
N ASP A 10 13.15 -2.02 1.63
CA ASP A 10 12.89 -0.73 0.99
C ASP A 10 13.39 -0.78 -0.46
N VAL A 11 12.55 -0.29 -1.36
CA VAL A 11 12.72 -0.44 -2.80
C VAL A 11 12.08 0.75 -3.47
N ASP A 12 12.84 1.36 -4.36
CA ASP A 12 12.55 2.67 -4.96
C ASP A 12 11.36 2.67 -5.96
N PHE A 13 10.56 1.59 -6.04
CA PHE A 13 9.58 1.37 -7.10
C PHE A 13 8.31 0.65 -6.62
N GLU A 14 7.23 0.73 -7.41
CA GLU A 14 6.02 -0.07 -7.25
C GLU A 14 6.35 -1.56 -7.10
N GLN A 15 5.70 -2.23 -6.13
CA GLN A 15 5.94 -3.63 -5.86
C GLN A 15 4.68 -4.43 -5.62
N ASN A 16 4.69 -5.66 -6.12
CA ASN A 16 3.69 -6.67 -5.80
C ASN A 16 4.35 -7.74 -4.92
N VAL A 17 3.77 -8.01 -3.76
CA VAL A 17 4.29 -8.96 -2.77
C VAL A 17 3.24 -10.05 -2.55
N GLU A 18 3.60 -11.29 -2.89
CA GLU A 18 2.76 -12.46 -2.64
C GLU A 18 3.34 -13.29 -1.50
N ILE A 19 2.50 -13.61 -0.52
CA ILE A 19 2.87 -14.37 0.67
C ILE A 19 1.97 -15.60 0.77
N ASP A 20 2.57 -16.77 0.57
CA ASP A 20 1.92 -18.05 0.79
C ASP A 20 2.18 -18.55 2.22
N VAL A 21 1.13 -18.53 3.05
CA VAL A 21 1.20 -19.05 4.42
C VAL A 21 0.44 -20.36 4.56
N ARG A 22 0.94 -21.27 5.40
CA ARG A 22 0.25 -22.51 5.74
C ARG A 22 -0.03 -22.56 7.24
N ILE A 23 -1.31 -22.55 7.61
CA ILE A 23 -1.75 -22.57 9.01
C ILE A 23 -2.56 -23.86 9.23
N ASN A 24 -2.08 -24.73 10.13
CA ASN A 24 -2.72 -26.03 10.42
C ASN A 24 -3.01 -26.87 9.16
N GLY A 25 -2.06 -26.89 8.22
CA GLY A 25 -2.20 -27.64 6.98
C GLY A 25 -2.99 -26.92 5.87
N ARG A 26 -3.70 -25.83 6.16
CA ARG A 26 -4.46 -25.03 5.18
C ARG A 26 -3.60 -23.93 4.58
N LYS A 27 -3.51 -23.88 3.24
CA LYS A 27 -2.82 -22.82 2.51
C LYS A 27 -3.71 -21.57 2.47
N LYS A 28 -3.12 -20.40 2.71
CA LYS A 28 -3.73 -19.10 2.46
C LYS A 28 -2.71 -18.25 1.72
N THR A 29 -3.12 -17.66 0.61
CA THR A 29 -2.31 -16.74 -0.17
C THR A 29 -2.75 -15.32 0.18
N LEU A 30 -1.80 -14.47 0.53
CA LEU A 30 -2.01 -13.05 0.78
C LEU A 30 -1.27 -12.27 -0.30
N GLN A 31 -1.95 -11.31 -0.91
CA GLN A 31 -1.38 -10.46 -1.94
C GLN A 31 -1.39 -9.02 -1.45
N TYR A 32 -0.21 -8.41 -1.45
CA TYR A 32 0.02 -7.02 -1.10
C TYR A 32 0.59 -6.29 -2.31
N ARG A 33 0.31 -5.00 -2.38
CA ARG A 33 0.91 -4.10 -3.36
C ARG A 33 1.34 -2.82 -2.67
N VAL A 34 2.55 -2.37 -2.97
CA VAL A 34 3.07 -1.06 -2.60
C VAL A 34 3.02 -0.19 -3.84
N GLU A 35 2.30 0.92 -3.76
CA GLU A 35 2.17 1.94 -4.80
C GLU A 35 2.87 3.21 -4.31
N LEU A 36 3.61 3.89 -5.18
CA LEU A 36 4.18 5.20 -4.89
C LEU A 36 3.32 6.27 -5.56
N LEU A 37 2.72 7.15 -4.75
CA LEU A 37 1.97 8.29 -5.26
C LEU A 37 2.89 9.52 -5.29
N ASP A 38 3.25 9.95 -6.49
CA ASP A 38 4.02 11.18 -6.69
C ASP A 38 3.16 12.42 -6.43
N TRP A 39 3.72 13.44 -5.78
CA TRP A 39 3.12 14.76 -5.68
C TRP A 39 3.30 15.47 -7.03
N GLU A 40 2.22 16.02 -7.61
CA GLU A 40 2.31 16.85 -8.81
C GLU A 40 2.95 18.22 -8.48
N GLY A 41 4.28 18.23 -8.28
CA GLY A 41 5.09 19.42 -8.06
C GLY A 41 5.32 19.82 -6.59
N ASN A 42 6.44 20.50 -6.35
CA ASN A 42 6.90 20.92 -5.01
C ASN A 42 6.01 21.98 -4.31
N ASP A 43 5.03 22.57 -5.02
CA ASP A 43 4.22 23.70 -4.53
C ASP A 43 2.76 23.34 -4.19
N VAL A 44 2.39 22.04 -4.18
CA VAL A 44 1.02 21.64 -3.80
C VAL A 44 0.81 21.87 -2.29
N PRO A 45 -0.12 22.75 -1.88
CA PRO A 45 -0.42 22.97 -0.47
C PRO A 45 -0.80 21.66 0.23
N PRO A 46 -0.47 21.46 1.52
CA PRO A 46 -0.78 20.22 2.24
C PRO A 46 -2.25 19.80 2.18
N LYS A 47 -3.17 20.77 2.14
CA LYS A 47 -4.61 20.53 2.00
C LYS A 47 -4.96 19.85 0.68
N ASP A 48 -4.25 20.18 -0.38
CA ASP A 48 -4.48 19.66 -1.72
C ASP A 48 -3.84 18.27 -1.87
N LYS A 49 -2.70 18.02 -1.22
CA LYS A 49 -2.11 16.67 -1.09
C LYS A 49 -3.10 15.66 -0.48
N VAL A 50 -3.84 16.05 0.57
CA VAL A 50 -4.88 15.19 1.17
C VAL A 50 -6.05 14.94 0.20
N GLN A 51 -6.41 15.92 -0.63
CA GLN A 51 -7.48 15.74 -1.61
C GLN A 51 -7.05 14.80 -2.74
N VAL A 52 -5.82 14.95 -3.25
CA VAL A 52 -5.22 14.03 -4.23
C VAL A 52 -5.21 12.61 -3.67
N LEU A 53 -4.73 12.43 -2.44
CA LEU A 53 -4.66 11.13 -1.79
C LEU A 53 -6.05 10.47 -1.67
N LYS A 54 -7.06 11.21 -1.20
CA LYS A 54 -8.45 10.73 -1.13
C LYS A 54 -8.97 10.32 -2.51
N HIS A 55 -8.72 11.14 -3.52
CA HIS A 55 -9.16 10.86 -4.87
C HIS A 55 -8.54 9.59 -5.45
N VAL A 56 -7.24 9.39 -5.22
CA VAL A 56 -6.51 8.19 -5.65
C VAL A 56 -7.05 6.95 -4.94
N ILE A 57 -7.23 7.01 -3.62
CA ILE A 57 -7.78 5.89 -2.83
C ILE A 57 -9.21 5.55 -3.27
N ASP A 58 -10.08 6.56 -3.45
CA ASP A 58 -11.48 6.36 -3.84
C ASP A 58 -11.64 5.77 -5.25
N LYS A 59 -10.68 6.07 -6.15
CA LYS A 59 -10.65 5.55 -7.51
C LYS A 59 -9.88 4.24 -7.65
N TYR A 60 -9.19 3.80 -6.61
CA TYR A 60 -8.38 2.59 -6.66
C TYR A 60 -9.24 1.34 -6.87
N ASP A 61 -8.60 0.26 -7.30
CA ASP A 61 -9.27 -1.02 -7.56
C ASP A 61 -10.02 -1.50 -6.31
N LYS A 62 -11.32 -1.79 -6.47
CA LYS A 62 -12.22 -2.19 -5.39
C LYS A 62 -11.90 -3.57 -4.81
N ASP A 63 -11.16 -4.40 -5.54
CA ASP A 63 -10.69 -5.69 -5.05
C ASP A 63 -9.51 -5.55 -4.08
N TRP A 64 -8.98 -4.33 -3.94
CA TRP A 64 -7.89 -4.00 -3.02
C TRP A 64 -8.41 -3.11 -1.88
N GLU A 65 -7.74 -3.23 -0.74
CA GLU A 65 -8.02 -2.48 0.48
C GLU A 65 -6.74 -1.80 0.93
N LEU A 66 -6.80 -0.49 1.16
CA LEU A 66 -5.69 0.26 1.74
C LEU A 66 -5.47 -0.21 3.18
N VAL A 67 -4.26 -0.68 3.49
CA VAL A 67 -3.90 -1.18 4.83
C VAL A 67 -2.89 -0.28 5.53
N GLU A 68 -2.06 0.45 4.78
CA GLU A 68 -1.07 1.37 5.35
C GLU A 68 -0.81 2.56 4.42
N ILE A 69 -0.61 3.73 5.01
CA ILE A 69 -0.05 4.92 4.36
C ILE A 69 1.29 5.16 5.03
N GLY A 70 2.38 5.02 4.30
CA GLY A 70 3.72 5.21 4.86
C GLY A 70 4.10 6.68 4.99
N ALA A 71 5.34 6.93 5.37
CA ALA A 71 5.84 8.29 5.55
C ALA A 71 5.98 9.01 4.19
N PRO A 72 5.41 10.22 4.02
CA PRO A 72 5.62 10.99 2.81
C PRO A 72 7.06 11.51 2.72
N THR A 73 7.58 11.55 1.52
CA THR A 73 8.76 12.32 1.13
C THR A 73 8.33 13.65 0.49
N ASP A 74 9.31 14.47 0.10
CA ASP A 74 9.06 15.69 -0.66
C ASP A 74 8.45 15.40 -2.04
N GLU A 75 8.74 14.22 -2.59
CA GLU A 75 8.37 13.83 -3.96
C GLU A 75 7.17 12.88 -4.01
N ASN A 76 7.02 11.97 -3.05
CA ASN A 76 6.00 10.93 -3.09
C ASN A 76 5.51 10.48 -1.72
N ILE A 77 4.51 9.60 -1.71
CA ILE A 77 4.04 8.90 -0.52
C ILE A 77 3.74 7.42 -0.87
N PRO A 78 4.26 6.46 -0.10
CA PRO A 78 3.97 5.05 -0.30
C PRO A 78 2.61 4.67 0.28
N LEU A 79 1.85 3.88 -0.48
CA LEU A 79 0.56 3.32 -0.08
C LEU A 79 0.62 1.80 -0.18
N MET A 80 0.27 1.12 0.90
CA MET A 80 0.17 -0.35 0.91
C MET A 80 -1.29 -0.78 0.79
N PHE A 81 -1.54 -1.61 -0.20
CA PHE A 81 -2.83 -2.25 -0.43
C PHE A 81 -2.72 -3.75 -0.21
N ARG A 82 -3.80 -4.35 0.29
CA ARG A 82 -3.99 -5.79 0.39
C ARG A 82 -5.16 -6.20 -0.49
N LYS A 83 -5.00 -7.25 -1.27
CA LYS A 83 -6.13 -7.83 -2.01
C LYS A 83 -7.14 -8.42 -1.04
N LYS A 84 -8.41 -8.07 -1.21
CA LYS A 84 -9.52 -8.65 -0.46
C LYS A 84 -9.55 -10.15 -0.75
N SER A 85 -9.56 -10.96 0.32
CA SER A 85 -9.84 -12.39 0.19
C SER A 85 -11.33 -12.54 -0.11
N GLU A 86 -11.69 -13.34 -1.12
CA GLU A 86 -13.07 -13.84 -1.27
C GLU A 86 -13.54 -14.60 -0.02
#